data_AF-A0A377ZIP7-F1
#
_entry.id   AF-A0A377ZIP7-F1
#
_cell.length_a   1.000
_cell.length_b   1.000
_cell.length_c   1.000
_cell.angle_alpha   90.00
_cell.angle_beta   90.00
_cell.angle_gamma   90.00
#
_symmetry.space_group_name_H-M   'P 1'
#
loop_
_entity.id
_entity.type
_entity.pdbx_description
1 polymer ?
#
loop_
_entity_poly.entity_id
_entity_poly.type
_entity_poly.pdbx_seq_one_letter_code
_entity_poly.pdbx_strand_id
1 'polypeptide(L)' 'MATLLAGYPHTVPGTTINRLCGSGLDAIGFAARAIKAGDADLLMPAAWSRCRVRLS' A
#
# COMPACT_ATOMS: atom_id res chain seq x y z
N MET A 1 -6.50 -0.35 -6.56
CA MET A 1 -7.38 -1.31 -7.26
C MET A 1 -6.60 -2.49 -7.88
N ALA A 2 -5.63 -3.08 -7.17
CA ALA A 2 -4.84 -4.21 -7.69
C ALA A 2 -5.21 -5.55 -7.02
N THR A 3 -5.71 -5.52 -5.78
CA THR A 3 -6.00 -6.70 -4.97
C THR A 3 -7.14 -7.55 -5.53
N LEU A 4 -8.23 -6.94 -5.98
CA LEU A 4 -9.33 -7.67 -6.64
C LEU A 4 -8.90 -8.35 -7.94
N LEU A 5 -8.05 -7.68 -8.73
CA LEU A 5 -7.50 -8.25 -9.97
C LEU A 5 -6.46 -9.35 -9.69
N ALA A 6 -5.82 -9.31 -8.52
CA ALA A 6 -4.91 -10.35 -8.04
C ALA A 6 -5.64 -11.57 -7.43
N GLY A 7 -6.98 -11.60 -7.47
CA GLY A 7 -7.77 -12.73 -6.97
C GLY A 7 -8.00 -12.73 -5.46
N TYR A 8 -7.74 -11.62 -4.76
CA TYR A 8 -8.06 -11.54 -3.33
C TYR A 8 -9.59 -11.48 -3.11
N PRO A 9 -10.10 -12.11 -2.03
CA PRO A 9 -11.51 -12.03 -1.66
C PRO A 9 -11.97 -10.59 -1.38
N HIS A 10 -13.24 -10.29 -1.65
CA HIS A 10 -13.85 -8.98 -1.33
C HIS A 10 -13.90 -8.67 0.18
N THR A 11 -13.73 -9.69 1.02
CA THR A 11 -13.62 -9.53 2.47
C THR A 11 -12.27 -8.96 2.90
N VAL A 12 -11.26 -8.95 2.02
CA VAL A 12 -9.95 -8.37 2.31
C VAL A 12 -9.99 -6.87 2.05
N PRO A 13 -9.89 -6.03 3.09
CA PRO A 13 -9.95 -4.58 2.92
C PRO A 13 -8.71 -4.08 2.19
N GLY A 14 -8.86 -3.01 1.42
CA GLY A 14 -7.77 -2.33 0.74
C GLY A 14 -7.88 -0.82 0.89
N THR A 15 -6.77 -0.16 1.19
CA THR A 15 -6.68 1.30 1.24
C THR A 15 -5.56 1.80 0.31
N THR A 16 -5.69 3.02 -0.19
CA THR A 16 -4.69 3.64 -1.05
C THR A 16 -4.05 4.82 -0.33
N ILE A 17 -2.72 4.84 -0.29
CA ILE A 17 -1.95 5.93 0.33
C ILE A 17 -1.32 6.77 -0.78
N ASN A 18 -1.64 8.06 -0.82
CA ASN A 18 -1.09 9.01 -1.79
C ASN A 18 -0.21 10.04 -1.09
N ARG A 19 1.09 9.75 -1.04
CA ARG A 19 2.14 10.69 -0.61
C ARG A 19 3.15 10.95 -1.73
N LEU A 20 2.65 11.14 -2.96
CA LEU A 20 3.46 11.33 -4.17
C LEU A 20 4.53 10.24 -4.30
N CYS A 21 5.78 10.61 -4.60
CA CYS A 21 6.93 9.71 -4.70
C CYS A 21 7.18 8.90 -3.41
N GLY A 22 6.74 9.40 -2.25
CA GLY A 22 6.88 8.74 -0.96
C GLY A 22 5.79 7.72 -0.64
N SER A 23 4.76 7.56 -1.48
CA SER A 23 3.62 6.67 -1.23
C SER A 23 4.01 5.21 -0.94
N GLY A 24 5.07 4.69 -1.59
CA GLY A 24 5.55 3.33 -1.34
C GLY A 24 6.11 3.15 0.06
N LEU A 25 6.98 4.06 0.52
CA LEU A 25 7.56 4.03 1.87
C LEU A 25 6.49 4.32 2.93
N ASP A 26 5.56 5.21 2.65
CA ASP A 26 4.46 5.53 3.56
C ASP A 26 3.51 4.33 3.73
N ALA A 27 3.25 3.58 2.65
CA ALA A 27 2.48 2.34 2.71
C ALA A 27 3.16 1.25 3.56
N ILE A 28 4.48 1.10 3.46
CA ILE A 28 5.26 0.19 4.32
C ILE A 28 5.19 0.65 5.78
N GLY A 29 5.39 1.95 6.03
CA GLY A 29 5.31 2.53 7.37
C GLY A 29 3.93 2.36 8.01
N PHE A 30 2.87 2.53 7.23
CA PHE A 30 1.50 2.28 7.66
C PHE A 30 1.28 0.81 8.03
N ALA A 31 1.71 -0.13 7.17
CA ALA A 31 1.59 -1.56 7.44
C ALA A 31 2.34 -1.97 8.71
N ALA A 32 3.57 -1.48 8.90
CA ALA A 32 4.36 -1.76 10.09
C ALA A 32 3.70 -1.24 11.38
N ARG A 33 3.08 -0.05 11.34
CA ARG A 33 2.36 0.51 12.49
C ARG A 33 1.08 -0.26 12.80
N ALA A 34 0.29 -0.62 11.78
CA ALA A 34 -0.92 -1.41 11.95
C ALA A 34 -0.63 -2.78 12.58
N ILE A 35 0.42 -3.46 12.10
CA ILE A 35 0.86 -4.75 12.68
C ILE A 35 1.33 -4.57 14.13
N LYS A 36 2.14 -3.53 14.40
CA LYS A 36 2.64 -3.26 15.75
C LYS A 36 1.53 -2.85 16.73
N ALA A 37 0.49 -2.17 16.26
CA ALA A 37 -0.67 -1.78 17.06
C ALA A 37 -1.62 -2.95 17.34
N GLY A 38 -1.46 -4.08 16.63
CA GLY A 38 -2.38 -5.21 16.69
C GLY A 38 -3.66 -5.02 15.86
N ASP A 39 -3.69 -4.00 15.00
CA ASP A 39 -4.84 -3.72 14.12
C ASP A 39 -4.93 -4.72 12.95
N ALA A 40 -3.83 -5.40 12.64
CA ALA A 40 -3.78 -6.43 11.59
C ALA A 40 -2.61 -7.40 11.78
N ASP A 41 -2.83 -8.68 11.48
CA ASP A 41 -1.77 -9.70 11.54
C ASP A 41 -0.90 -9.75 10.27
N LEU A 42 -1.49 -9.39 9.13
CA LEU A 42 -0.83 -9.41 7.83
C LEU A 42 -1.34 -8.26 6.95
N LEU A 43 -0.43 -7.39 6.51
CA LEU A 43 -0.70 -6.38 5.49
C LEU A 43 0.27 -6.53 4.33
N MET A 44 -0.23 -6.36 3.10
CA MET A 44 0.58 -6.36 1.88
C MET A 44 0.69 -4.93 1.33
N PRO A 45 1.76 -4.18 1.65
CA PRO A 45 1.98 -2.84 1.08
C PRO A 45 2.34 -2.95 -0.40
N ALA A 46 1.75 -2.11 -1.23
CA ALA A 46 2.02 -2.05 -2.67
C ALA A 46 2.38 -0.61 -3.10
N ALA A 47 3.35 -0.48 -4.01
CA ALA A 47 3.77 0.81 -4.57
C ALA A 47 3.51 0.82 -6.08
N TRP A 48 2.74 1.81 -6.58
CA TRP A 48 2.57 2.00 -8.02
C TRP A 48 3.55 3.04 -8.54
N SER A 49 4.71 2.59 -9.02
CA SER A 49 5.73 3.44 -9.62
C SER A 49 5.47 3.68 -11.11
N ARG A 50 4.44 4.47 -11.43
CA ARG A 50 4.41 5.23 -12.70
C ARG A 50 4.65 6.72 -12.45
N CYS A 51 5.44 7.01 -11.43
CA CYS A 51 6.00 8.34 -11.22
C CYS A 51 7.02 8.59 -12.33
N ARG A 52 6.59 9.27 -13.39
CA ARG A 52 7.46 9.79 -14.44
C ARG A 52 8.19 11.00 -13.85
N VAL A 53 9.14 10.77 -12.95
CA VAL A 53 10.03 11.84 -12.46
C VAL A 53 10.80 12.29 -13.71
N ARG A 54 10.39 13.42 -14.28
CA ARG A 54 11.15 14.08 -15.32
C ARG A 54 12.43 14.52 -14.62
N LEU A 55 13.50 13.74 -14.79
CA LEU A 55 14.88 14.17 -14.56
C LEU A 55 15.13 15.29 -15.59
N SER A 56 14.80 16.51 -15.20
CA SER A 56 15.22 17.74 -15.87
C SER A 56 16.52 18.22 -15.26
#